data_AF-A0A7C5XRD4-F1
#
_entry.id   AF-A0A7C5XRD4-F1
#
_cell.length_a   1.000
_cell.length_b   1.000
_cell.length_c   1.000
_cell.angle_alpha   90.00
_cell.angle_beta   90.00
_cell.angle_gamma   90.00
#
_symmetry.space_group_name_H-M   'P 1'
#
loop_
_entity.id
_entity.type
_entity.pdbx_description
1 polymer ?
#
loop_
_entity_poly.entity_id
_entity_poly.type
_entity_poly.pdbx_seq_one_letter_code
_entity_poly.pdbx_strand_id
1 'polypeptide(L)' 'MLKKNTLAAVLAAALVALAAHAAQEVALNPEHPDRYVVKRGDTLWDIAARFLRDPWLWPEIWYVNPQIENPHLIYP' A
#
# COMPACT_ATOMS: atom_id res chain seq x y z
N MET A 1 25.68 34.50 -5.23
CA MET A 1 24.65 34.55 -6.29
C MET A 1 24.35 33.12 -6.72
N LEU A 2 23.23 32.55 -6.27
CA LEU A 2 22.83 31.18 -6.66
C LEU A 2 22.43 31.21 -8.15
N LYS A 3 23.05 30.38 -8.99
CA LYS A 3 22.74 30.34 -10.41
C LYS A 3 21.32 29.81 -10.58
N LYS A 4 20.49 30.52 -11.34
CA LYS A 4 19.04 30.23 -11.53
C LYS A 4 18.76 28.77 -11.95
N ASN A 5 19.69 28.15 -12.68
CA ASN A 5 19.62 26.74 -13.10
C ASN A 5 19.78 25.73 -11.97
N THR A 6 20.49 26.07 -10.90
CA THR A 6 20.71 25.16 -9.76
C THR A 6 19.42 24.99 -8.94
N LEU A 7 18.63 26.06 -8.79
CA LEU A 7 17.31 26.00 -8.13
C LEU A 7 16.34 25.09 -8.90
N ALA A 8 16.27 25.22 -10.23
CA ALA A 8 15.39 24.40 -11.05
C ALA A 8 15.75 22.91 -10.98
N ALA A 9 17.05 22.58 -10.96
CA ALA A 9 17.52 21.20 -10.83
C ALA A 9 17.19 20.59 -9.46
N VAL A 10 17.35 21.36 -8.37
CA VAL A 10 17.01 20.89 -7.01
C VAL A 10 15.51 20.66 -6.88
N LEU A 11 14.68 21.55 -7.44
CA LEU A 11 13.22 21.39 -7.41
C LEU A 11 12.76 20.17 -8.21
N ALA A 12 13.34 19.94 -9.39
CA ALA A 12 13.05 18.75 -10.20
C ALA A 12 13.46 17.46 -9.49
N ALA A 13 14.65 17.44 -8.86
CA ALA A 13 15.11 16.29 -8.08
C ALA A 13 14.21 16.00 -6.87
N ALA A 14 13.74 17.05 -6.16
CA ALA A 14 12.81 16.91 -5.06
C ALA A 14 11.46 16.33 -5.51
N LEU A 15 10.93 16.80 -6.64
CA LEU A 15 9.68 16.27 -7.23
C LEU A 15 9.81 14.79 -7.61
N VAL A 16 10.92 14.40 -8.23
CA VAL A 16 11.19 12.99 -8.56
C VAL A 16 11.30 12.13 -7.29
N ALA A 17 11.97 12.63 -6.25
CA ALA A 17 12.09 11.91 -4.99
C ALA A 17 10.73 11.73 -4.31
N LEU A 18 9.86 12.75 -4.27
CA LEU A 18 8.51 12.60 -3.72
C LEU A 18 7.66 11.59 -4.50
N ALA A 19 7.73 11.61 -5.84
CA ALA A 19 6.99 10.68 -6.68
C ALA A 19 7.44 9.22 -6.44
N ALA A 20 8.74 8.98 -6.27
CA ALA A 20 9.27 7.64 -6.00
C ALA A 20 8.81 7.07 -4.64
N HIS A 21 8.69 7.90 -3.61
CA HIS A 21 8.16 7.45 -2.31
C HIS A 21 6.67 7.11 -2.35
N ALA A 22 5.90 7.80 -3.21
CA ALA A 22 4.48 7.51 -3.39
C ALA A 22 4.23 6.22 -4.18
N ALA A 23 5.16 5.81 -5.03
CA ALA A 23 5.05 4.63 -5.88
C ALA A 23 5.63 3.36 -5.24
N GLN A 24 5.77 3.32 -3.91
CA GLN A 24 6.36 2.17 -3.24
C GLN A 24 5.49 0.92 -3.47
N GLU A 25 6.06 -0.09 -4.12
CA GLU A 25 5.38 -1.36 -4.38
C GLU A 25 4.91 -1.99 -3.06
N VAL A 26 3.69 -2.53 -3.07
CA VAL A 26 3.14 -3.26 -1.92
C VAL A 26 4.04 -4.46 -1.64
N ALA A 27 4.86 -4.32 -0.60
CA ALA A 27 5.80 -5.36 -0.22
C ALA A 27 5.09 -6.41 0.63
N LEU A 28 5.05 -7.64 0.10
CA LEU A 28 4.44 -8.78 0.76
C LEU A 28 5.35 -9.34 1.88
N ASN A 29 4.73 -9.96 2.89
CA ASN A 29 5.45 -10.72 3.92
C ASN A 29 5.99 -12.04 3.31
N PRO A 30 7.29 -12.37 3.40
CA PRO A 30 7.85 -13.59 2.80
C PRO A 30 7.12 -14.91 3.11
N GLU A 31 6.42 -14.98 4.25
CA GLU A 31 5.65 -16.15 4.69
C GLU A 31 4.14 -16.05 4.34
N HIS A 32 3.75 -15.17 3.42
CA HIS A 32 2.35 -15.00 3.04
C HIS A 32 1.83 -16.20 2.21
N PRO A 33 0.55 -16.59 2.37
CA PRO A 33 -0.07 -17.56 1.48
C PRO A 33 -0.48 -16.90 0.15
N ASP A 34 -0.65 -17.69 -0.91
CA ASP A 34 -1.22 -17.23 -2.18
C ASP A 34 -2.70 -16.87 -2.07
N ARG A 35 -3.41 -17.52 -1.14
CA ARG A 35 -4.82 -17.27 -0.83
C ARG A 35 -5.07 -17.40 0.66
N TYR A 36 -5.90 -16.51 1.18
CA TYR A 36 -6.36 -16.55 2.56
C TYR A 36 -7.89 -16.63 2.60
N VAL A 37 -8.41 -17.59 3.34
CA VAL A 37 -9.83 -17.70 3.64
C VAL A 37 -10.08 -16.98 4.96
N VAL A 38 -10.95 -15.98 4.92
CA VAL A 38 -11.29 -15.18 6.10
C VAL A 38 -11.90 -16.08 7.18
N LYS A 39 -11.59 -15.76 8.43
CA LYS A 39 -12.09 -16.45 9.62
C LYS A 39 -13.00 -15.51 10.39
N ARG A 40 -13.86 -16.09 11.23
CA ARG A 40 -14.74 -15.30 12.11
C ARG A 40 -13.88 -14.34 12.95
N GLY A 41 -14.18 -13.04 12.84
CA GLY A 41 -13.50 -11.98 13.58
C GLY A 41 -12.34 -11.32 12.83
N ASP A 42 -12.00 -11.78 11.62
CA ASP A 42 -11.00 -11.09 10.79
C ASP A 42 -11.53 -9.72 10.33
N THR A 43 -10.61 -8.76 10.18
CA THR A 43 -10.82 -7.52 9.46
C THR A 43 -9.78 -7.39 8.33
N LEU A 44 -10.06 -6.58 7.30
CA LEU A 44 -9.05 -6.31 6.26
C LEU A 44 -7.78 -5.68 6.86
N TRP A 45 -7.92 -4.89 7.93
CA TRP A 45 -6.80 -4.35 8.69
C TRP A 45 -5.92 -5.44 9.30
N ASP A 46 -6.52 -6.40 10.01
CA ASP A 46 -5.77 -7.48 10.66
C ASP A 46 -5.10 -8.42 9.65
N ILE A 47 -5.76 -8.64 8.52
CA ILE A 47 -5.23 -9.42 7.40
C ILE A 47 -4.02 -8.68 6.78
N ALA A 48 -4.14 -7.38 6.54
CA ALA A 48 -3.04 -6.55 6.06
C ALA A 48 -1.87 -6.56 7.04
N ALA A 49 -2.12 -6.39 8.34
CA ALA A 49 -1.10 -6.44 9.37
C ALA A 49 -0.37 -7.79 9.45
N ARG A 50 -1.02 -8.88 9.02
CA ARG A 50 -0.43 -10.22 9.02
C ARG A 50 0.42 -10.48 7.77
N PHE A 51 -0.05 -10.07 6.60
CA PHE A 51 0.51 -10.50 5.31
C PHE A 51 1.21 -9.40 4.51
N LEU A 52 1.01 -8.13 4.86
CA LEU A 52 1.68 -6.99 4.24
C LEU A 52 2.67 -6.37 5.21
N ARG A 53 3.66 -5.64 4.69
CA ARG A 53 4.60 -4.87 5.53
C ARG A 53 3.97 -3.63 6.16
N ASP A 54 2.86 -3.14 5.59
CA ASP A 54 2.15 -1.96 6.08
C ASP A 54 0.63 -2.26 6.21
N PRO A 55 0.06 -2.27 7.43
CA PRO A 55 -1.37 -2.45 7.66
C PRO A 55 -2.26 -1.39 6.99
N TRP A 56 -1.73 -0.19 6.73
CA TRP A 56 -2.47 0.88 6.05
C TRP A 56 -2.84 0.55 4.61
N LEU A 57 -2.22 -0.49 4.03
CA LEU A 57 -2.52 -1.00 2.69
C LEU A 57 -3.72 -1.95 2.67
N TRP A 58 -4.48 -2.07 3.76
CA TRP A 58 -5.75 -2.81 3.74
C TRP A 58 -6.72 -2.38 2.61
N PRO A 59 -6.79 -1.11 2.16
CA PRO A 59 -7.66 -0.74 1.03
C PRO A 59 -7.23 -1.41 -0.28
N GLU A 60 -5.94 -1.69 -0.46
CA GLU A 60 -5.44 -2.39 -1.64
C GLU A 60 -5.98 -3.81 -1.72
N ILE A 61 -6.10 -4.50 -0.57
CA ILE A 61 -6.73 -5.83 -0.48
C ILE A 61 -8.18 -5.75 -0.98
N TRP A 62 -8.90 -4.69 -0.60
CA TRP A 62 -10.27 -4.47 -1.05
C TRP A 62 -10.35 -4.18 -2.55
N TYR A 63 -9.50 -3.30 -3.08
CA TYR A 63 -9.51 -2.92 -4.50
C TYR A 63 -9.27 -4.09 -5.45
N VAL A 64 -8.41 -5.03 -5.07
CA VAL A 64 -8.16 -6.24 -5.89
C VAL A 64 -9.19 -7.34 -5.68
N ASN A 65 -10.17 -7.15 -4.80
CA ASN A 65 -11.21 -8.13 -4.45
C ASN A 65 -12.61 -7.56 -4.72
N PRO A 66 -13.01 -7.42 -6.00
CA PRO A 66 -14.29 -6.80 -6.38
C PRO A 66 -15.52 -7.57 -5.87
N GLN A 67 -15.35 -8.82 -5.43
CA GLN A 67 -16.41 -9.60 -4.78
C GLN A 67 -16.78 -9.10 -3.37
N ILE A 68 -15.94 -8.26 -2.76
CA ILE A 68 -16.20 -7.66 -1.45
C ILE A 68 -16.86 -6.30 -1.66
N GLU A 69 -18.19 -6.25 -1.58
CA GLU A 69 -18.95 -5.00 -1.79
C GLU A 69 -18.72 -3.98 -0.65
N ASN A 70 -18.67 -4.47 0.59
CA ASN A 70 -18.42 -3.66 1.76
C ASN A 70 -17.17 -4.19 2.49
N PRO A 71 -16.09 -3.40 2.61
CA PRO A 71 -14.83 -3.85 3.21
C PRO A 71 -14.95 -4.20 4.70
N HIS A 72 -16.02 -3.77 5.37
CA HIS A 72 -16.31 -4.06 6.76
C HIS A 72 -17.17 -5.32 6.95
N LEU A 73 -17.63 -5.96 5.88
CA LEU A 73 -18.51 -7.14 5.91
C LEU A 73 -17.85 -8.33 5.20
N ILE A 74 -16.79 -8.86 5.82
CA ILE A 74 -16.11 -10.08 5.36
C ILE A 74 -16.52 -11.27 6.23
N TYR A 75 -16.87 -12.39 5.61
CA TYR A 75 -17.34 -13.60 6.29
C TYR A 75 -16.76 -14.87 5.64
N PRO A 76 -16.54 -15.94 6.42
CA PRO A 76 -16.17 -17.24 5.86
C PRO A 76 -17.18 -17.77 4.84
#